data_AF-A0A383W6F9-F1
#
_entry.id   AF-A0A383W6F9-F1
#
_cell.length_a   1.000
_cell.length_b   1.000
_cell.length_c   1.000
_cell.angle_alpha   90.00
_cell.angle_beta   90.00
_cell.angle_gamma   90.00
#
_symmetry.space_group_name_H-M   'P 1'
#
loop_
_entity.id
_entity.type
_entity.pdbx_description
1 polymer ?
#
loop_
_entity_poly.entity_id
_entity_poly.type
_entity_poly.pdbx_seq_one_letter_code
_entity_poly.pdbx_strand_id
1 'polypeptide(L)'
;MQPAALGLELKERWCKKLLQGEKKLELRRYAIPEEFLDQPVYLLSTPDGHEGQSTLPPETMPAAHPGVCIAGTVTFSGQVVYSSYEQWLGDVTLHCVEPGTPYSWQPGITKEMFGWRIASVQAAAAPQPVPAMRRVLSSWFKVLEVQGAE
;
A
#
# COMPACT_ATOMS: atom_id res chain seq x y z
N MET A 1 -4.08 -3.69 -17.39
CA MET A 1 -3.26 -3.60 -16.16
C MET A 1 -2.07 -4.51 -16.36
N GLN A 2 -0.85 -4.02 -16.12
CA GLN A 2 0.37 -4.85 -16.21
C GLN A 2 0.42 -5.86 -15.06
N PRO A 3 0.97 -7.06 -15.27
CA PRO A 3 1.20 -8.01 -14.19
C PRO A 3 2.27 -7.48 -13.22
N ALA A 4 2.11 -7.79 -11.94
CA ALA A 4 3.04 -7.42 -10.87
C ALA A 4 3.47 -8.66 -10.09
N ALA A 5 4.73 -8.68 -9.65
CA ALA A 5 5.26 -9.71 -8.75
C ALA A 5 5.02 -9.37 -7.26
N LEU A 6 4.61 -8.13 -6.98
CA LEU A 6 4.40 -7.58 -5.65
C LEU A 6 2.95 -7.17 -5.44
N GLY A 7 2.51 -7.25 -4.19
CA GLY A 7 1.24 -6.69 -3.74
C GLY A 7 1.44 -5.85 -2.47
N LEU A 8 0.71 -4.74 -2.39
CA LEU A 8 0.65 -3.88 -1.23
C LEU A 8 -0.77 -3.91 -0.66
N GLU A 9 -0.88 -4.33 0.60
CA GLU A 9 -2.11 -4.26 1.37
C GLU A 9 -2.48 -2.81 1.67
N LEU A 10 -3.70 -2.42 1.28
CA LEU A 10 -4.32 -1.15 1.64
C LEU A 10 -5.80 -1.35 1.94
N LYS A 11 -6.32 -0.49 2.81
CA LYS A 11 -7.76 -0.39 3.02
C LYS A 11 -8.42 0.23 1.79
N GLU A 12 -9.65 -0.18 1.50
CA GLU A 12 -10.42 0.25 0.32
C GLU A 12 -10.46 1.77 0.18
N ARG A 13 -10.67 2.50 1.28
CA ARG A 13 -10.67 3.97 1.27
C ARG A 13 -9.37 4.57 0.75
N TRP A 14 -8.22 3.97 1.07
CA TRP A 14 -6.91 4.44 0.63
C TRP A 14 -6.63 4.05 -0.82
N CYS A 15 -7.00 2.83 -1.22
CA CYS A 15 -6.97 2.41 -2.62
C CYS A 15 -7.74 3.37 -3.51
N LYS A 16 -8.95 3.77 -3.10
CA LYS A 16 -9.79 4.70 -3.84
C LYS A 16 -9.11 6.05 -4.05
N LYS A 17 -8.54 6.65 -2.99
CA LYS A 17 -7.82 7.93 -3.06
C LYS A 17 -6.59 7.86 -3.97
N LEU A 18 -5.85 6.75 -3.92
CA LEU A 18 -4.73 6.47 -4.82
C LEU A 18 -5.19 6.43 -6.28
N LEU A 19 -6.19 5.60 -6.58
CA LEU A 19 -6.69 5.37 -7.94
C LEU A 19 -7.38 6.59 -8.56
N GLN A 20 -8.00 7.45 -7.74
CA GLN A 20 -8.57 8.73 -8.17
C GLN A 20 -7.52 9.82 -8.32
N GLY A 21 -6.26 9.54 -7.95
CA GLY A 21 -5.16 10.49 -8.02
C GLY A 21 -5.22 11.59 -6.97
N GLU A 22 -6.10 11.51 -5.96
CA GLU A 22 -6.15 12.44 -4.82
C GLU A 22 -4.89 12.31 -3.97
N LYS A 23 -4.45 11.06 -3.72
CA LYS A 23 -3.29 10.74 -2.90
C LYS A 23 -2.04 10.61 -3.76
N LYS A 24 -0.99 11.35 -3.40
CA LYS A 24 0.33 11.41 -4.06
C LYS A 24 1.46 10.83 -3.22
N LEU A 25 1.25 10.66 -1.92
CA LEU A 25 2.19 10.03 -1.00
C LEU A 25 1.50 8.93 -0.19
N GLU A 26 2.10 7.73 -0.12
CA GLU A 26 1.66 6.67 0.78
C GLU A 26 2.46 6.67 2.09
N LEU A 27 1.78 6.72 3.24
CA LEU A 27 2.45 6.85 4.54
C LEU A 27 2.76 5.50 5.16
N ARG A 28 4.00 5.34 5.61
CA ARG A 28 4.48 4.14 6.31
C ARG A 28 5.45 4.51 7.42
N ARG A 29 5.65 3.57 8.35
CA ARG A 29 6.62 3.66 9.47
C ARG A 29 8.01 3.17 9.10
N TYR A 30 8.23 2.80 7.84
CA TYR A 30 9.47 2.27 7.32
C TYR A 30 9.70 2.78 5.90
N ALA A 31 10.97 2.86 5.51
CA ALA A 31 11.35 3.23 4.15
C ALA A 31 10.84 2.21 3.14
N ILE A 32 10.47 2.64 1.94
CA ILE A 32 10.20 1.71 0.85
C ILE A 32 11.50 0.96 0.53
N PRO A 33 11.49 -0.39 0.45
CA PRO A 33 12.65 -1.14 -0.03
C PRO A 33 13.02 -0.68 -1.45
N GLU A 34 14.30 -0.41 -1.69
CA GLU A 34 14.77 0.11 -2.98
C GLU A 34 14.42 -0.84 -4.13
N GLU A 35 14.45 -2.15 -3.87
CA GLU A 35 14.11 -3.16 -4.84
C GLU A 35 12.62 -3.20 -5.22
N PHE A 36 11.75 -2.41 -4.56
CA PHE A 36 10.32 -2.27 -4.88
C PHE A 36 10.00 -0.98 -5.66
N LEU A 37 10.99 -0.13 -5.90
CA LEU A 37 10.84 1.08 -6.70
C LEU A 37 10.71 0.76 -8.19
N ASP A 38 10.11 1.69 -8.93
CA ASP A 38 10.04 1.75 -10.39
C ASP A 38 9.49 0.49 -11.09
N GLN A 39 8.68 -0.29 -10.37
CA GLN A 39 7.96 -1.43 -10.90
C GLN A 39 6.49 -1.44 -10.46
N PRO A 40 5.59 -2.09 -11.24
CA PRO A 40 4.19 -2.23 -10.85
C PRO A 40 4.02 -3.07 -9.58
N VAL A 41 3.13 -2.61 -8.71
CA VAL A 41 2.71 -3.28 -7.48
C VAL A 41 1.18 -3.38 -7.48
N TYR A 42 0.63 -4.56 -7.21
CA TYR A 42 -0.80 -4.72 -7.04
C TYR A 42 -1.31 -3.99 -5.80
N LEU A 43 -2.39 -3.22 -5.95
CA LEU A 43 -3.14 -2.67 -4.83
C LEU A 43 -4.11 -3.74 -4.31
N LEU A 44 -3.71 -4.41 -3.22
CA LEU A 44 -4.53 -5.42 -2.55
C LEU A 44 -5.53 -4.70 -1.65
N SER A 45 -6.71 -4.44 -2.20
CA SER A 45 -7.78 -3.75 -1.50
C SER A 45 -8.42 -4.68 -0.48
N THR A 46 -8.49 -4.20 0.76
CA THR A 46 -9.08 -4.92 1.89
C THR A 46 -10.19 -4.09 2.53
N PRO A 47 -11.14 -4.72 3.25
CA PRO A 47 -12.17 -3.99 3.96
C PRO A 47 -11.53 -3.10 5.03
N ASP A 48 -12.14 -1.93 5.25
CA ASP A 48 -11.59 -0.87 6.11
C ASP A 48 -11.27 -1.34 7.54
N GLY A 49 -12.00 -2.33 8.08
CA GLY A 49 -11.67 -3.03 9.32
C GLY A 49 -11.32 -2.09 10.49
N HIS A 50 -10.40 -2.52 11.36
CA HIS A 50 -9.81 -1.66 12.38
C HIS A 50 -8.64 -0.85 11.83
N GLU A 51 -8.53 0.41 12.27
CA GLU A 51 -7.49 1.31 11.79
C GLU A 51 -6.10 0.87 12.24
N GLY A 52 -5.12 1.01 11.33
CA GLY A 52 -3.72 0.70 11.61
C GLY A 52 -3.40 -0.80 11.74
N GLN A 53 -4.36 -1.70 11.48
CA GLN A 53 -4.17 -3.13 11.57
C GLN A 53 -4.29 -3.82 10.20
N SER A 54 -3.34 -4.72 9.94
CA SER A 54 -3.41 -5.65 8.81
C SER A 54 -4.64 -6.55 8.97
N THR A 55 -5.37 -6.72 7.87
CA THR A 55 -6.49 -7.66 7.75
C THR A 55 -6.09 -8.96 7.10
N LEU A 56 -4.91 -9.02 6.46
CA LEU A 56 -4.44 -10.20 5.76
C LEU A 56 -3.63 -11.14 6.68
N PRO A 57 -3.55 -12.45 6.34
CA PRO A 57 -2.75 -13.43 7.10
C PRO A 57 -1.28 -13.02 7.26
N PRO A 58 -0.60 -13.46 8.34
CA PRO A 58 0.79 -13.09 8.60
C PRO A 58 1.79 -13.77 7.64
N GLU A 59 1.45 -14.92 7.05
CA GLU A 59 2.39 -15.72 6.26
C GLU A 59 1.98 -15.82 4.79
N THR A 60 1.01 -16.67 4.48
CA THR A 60 0.55 -16.92 3.11
C THR A 60 -0.92 -16.56 2.95
N MET A 61 -1.22 -15.90 1.84
CA MET A 61 -2.58 -15.62 1.40
C MET A 61 -2.89 -16.56 0.22
N PRO A 62 -3.92 -17.41 0.30
CA PRO A 62 -4.33 -18.24 -0.82
C PRO A 62 -4.88 -17.38 -1.97
N ALA A 63 -4.88 -17.94 -3.18
CA ALA A 63 -5.54 -17.30 -4.31
C ALA A 63 -7.04 -17.08 -4.02
N ALA A 64 -7.60 -16.00 -4.57
CA ALA A 64 -8.98 -15.58 -4.37
C ALA A 64 -9.39 -15.48 -2.88
N HIS A 65 -8.49 -15.00 -2.02
CA HIS A 65 -8.78 -14.82 -0.60
C HIS A 65 -10.05 -13.97 -0.38
N PRO A 66 -11.04 -14.44 0.42
CA PRO A 66 -12.30 -13.75 0.61
C PRO A 66 -12.13 -12.31 1.12
N GLY A 67 -12.87 -11.38 0.52
CA GLY A 67 -12.84 -9.97 0.92
C GLY A 67 -11.64 -9.17 0.40
N VAL A 68 -10.78 -9.78 -0.42
CA VAL A 68 -9.58 -9.12 -0.98
C VAL A 68 -9.64 -9.15 -2.49
N CYS A 69 -9.34 -8.02 -3.11
CA CYS A 69 -9.26 -7.92 -4.56
C CYS A 69 -8.08 -7.06 -4.98
N ILE A 70 -7.65 -7.25 -6.22
CA ILE A 70 -6.74 -6.33 -6.90
C ILE A 70 -7.61 -5.21 -7.47
N ALA A 71 -7.49 -4.00 -6.90
CA ALA A 71 -8.20 -2.82 -7.38
C ALA A 71 -7.47 -2.10 -8.52
N GLY A 72 -6.17 -2.39 -8.69
CA GLY A 72 -5.33 -1.76 -9.69
C GLY A 72 -3.85 -2.03 -9.41
N THR A 73 -3.00 -1.23 -10.06
CA THR A 73 -1.56 -1.20 -9.82
C THR A 73 -1.09 0.21 -9.46
N VAL A 74 -0.02 0.28 -8.67
CA VAL A 74 0.71 1.50 -8.32
C VAL A 74 2.19 1.29 -8.61
N THR A 75 2.87 2.34 -9.06
CA THR A 75 4.34 2.39 -9.12
C THR A 75 4.83 3.48 -8.18
N PHE A 76 5.90 3.23 -7.43
CA PHE A 76 6.53 4.22 -6.56
C PHE A 76 7.89 4.64 -7.13
N SER A 77 8.23 5.94 -7.05
CA SER A 77 9.49 6.49 -7.59
C SER A 77 10.47 6.98 -6.52
N GLY A 78 10.14 6.80 -5.24
CA GLY A 78 11.03 7.15 -4.13
C GLY A 78 10.24 7.51 -2.88
N GLN A 79 10.84 8.29 -1.99
CA GLN A 79 10.21 8.68 -0.74
C GLN A 79 10.63 10.07 -0.23
N VAL A 80 9.75 10.67 0.57
CA VAL A 80 10.06 11.77 1.50
C VAL A 80 10.19 11.17 2.89
N VAL A 81 11.17 11.65 3.66
CA VAL A 81 11.34 11.32 5.08
C VAL A 81 10.86 12.50 5.90
N TYR A 82 9.91 12.26 6.80
CA TYR A 82 9.46 13.23 7.78
C TYR A 82 10.18 12.95 9.10
N SER A 83 10.88 13.95 9.60
CA SER A 83 11.52 13.95 10.92
C SER A 83 10.80 14.86 11.92
N SER A 84 9.73 15.54 11.51
CA SER A 84 8.90 16.37 12.39
C SER A 84 7.43 16.39 12.01
N TYR A 85 6.59 16.79 12.98
CA TYR A 85 5.15 16.96 12.77
C TYR A 85 4.86 18.03 11.71
N GLU A 86 5.64 19.11 11.68
CA GLU A 86 5.46 20.24 10.76
C GLU A 86 5.74 19.84 9.32
N GLN A 87 6.78 19.04 9.08
CA GLN A 87 7.08 18.50 7.75
C GLN A 87 5.94 17.59 7.27
N TRP A 88 5.46 16.70 8.14
CA TRP A 88 4.32 15.84 7.85
C TRP A 88 3.04 16.66 7.58
N LEU A 89 2.76 17.66 8.42
CA LEU A 89 1.59 18.53 8.31
C LEU A 89 1.56 19.29 6.98
N GLY A 90 2.74 19.72 6.50
CA GLY A 90 2.89 20.41 5.21
C GLY A 90 2.40 19.60 4.01
N ASP A 91 2.44 18.27 4.11
CA ASP A 91 2.08 17.34 3.03
C ASP A 91 0.71 16.66 3.23
N VAL A 92 -0.13 17.14 4.16
CA VAL A 92 -1.45 16.56 4.45
C VAL A 92 -2.34 16.44 3.21
N THR A 93 -2.27 17.41 2.31
CA THR A 93 -3.03 17.38 1.05
C THR A 93 -2.51 16.32 0.08
N LEU A 94 -1.22 15.96 0.16
CA LEU A 94 -0.59 14.94 -0.68
C LEU A 94 -0.82 13.52 -0.17
N HIS A 95 -0.80 13.31 1.15
CA HIS A 95 -1.03 11.98 1.71
C HIS A 95 -2.47 11.71 2.17
N CYS A 96 -3.29 12.76 2.25
CA CYS A 96 -4.72 12.72 2.62
C CYS A 96 -5.00 12.12 4.01
N VAL A 97 -4.07 12.24 4.97
CA VAL A 97 -4.27 11.75 6.34
C VAL A 97 -4.45 12.93 7.26
N GLU A 98 -5.62 13.02 7.87
CA GLU A 98 -5.94 14.09 8.80
C GLU A 98 -5.16 13.93 10.12
N PRO A 99 -4.73 15.04 10.74
CA PRO A 99 -4.14 15.03 12.08
C PRO A 99 -5.08 14.39 13.11
N GLY A 100 -4.52 13.70 14.11
CA GLY A 100 -5.28 13.09 15.20
C GLY A 100 -5.84 11.71 14.88
N THR A 101 -5.70 11.23 13.65
CA THR A 101 -6.05 9.84 13.29
C THR A 101 -4.94 8.86 13.72
N PRO A 102 -5.22 7.56 13.86
CA PRO A 102 -4.19 6.53 14.12
C PRO A 102 -3.09 6.45 13.06
N TYR A 103 -3.36 6.93 11.84
CA TYR A 103 -2.39 6.98 10.74
C TYR A 103 -1.52 8.25 10.77
N SER A 104 -1.88 9.24 11.57
CA SER A 104 -1.20 10.53 11.63
C SER A 104 0.16 10.47 12.35
N TRP A 105 0.96 11.52 12.17
CA TRP A 105 2.09 11.76 13.04
C TRP A 105 1.60 11.99 14.47
N GLN A 106 2.13 11.21 15.40
CA GLN A 106 1.79 11.28 16.82
C GLN A 106 2.93 11.99 17.58
N PRO A 107 2.77 13.26 18.01
CA PRO A 107 3.82 14.00 18.70
C PRO A 107 4.35 13.26 19.93
N GLY A 108 5.67 13.22 20.10
CA GLY A 108 6.33 12.48 21.19
C GLY A 108 6.41 10.95 21.02
N ILE A 109 5.64 10.37 20.08
CA ILE A 109 5.65 8.93 19.78
C ILE A 109 6.34 8.66 18.44
N THR A 110 5.96 9.41 17.41
CA THR A 110 6.54 9.29 16.08
C THR A 110 7.90 9.96 16.05
N LYS A 111 8.94 9.17 15.78
CA LYS A 111 10.30 9.69 15.55
C LYS A 111 10.54 10.00 14.09
N GLU A 112 9.97 9.17 13.22
CA GLU A 112 10.14 9.25 11.77
C GLU A 112 8.90 8.66 11.07
N MET A 113 8.62 9.15 9.88
CA MET A 113 7.59 8.62 8.99
C MET A 113 8.02 8.79 7.54
N PHE A 114 7.58 7.89 6.67
CA PHE A 114 7.97 7.87 5.27
C PHE A 114 6.75 8.07 4.39
N GLY A 115 6.84 9.05 3.48
CA GLY A 115 5.86 9.27 2.40
C GLY A 115 6.39 8.72 1.09
N TRP A 116 5.92 7.54 0.68
CA TRP A 116 6.32 6.91 -0.58
C TRP A 116 5.67 7.62 -1.75
N ARG A 117 6.48 8.13 -2.69
CA ARG A 117 6.03 8.91 -3.84
C ARG A 117 5.35 8.03 -4.86
N ILE A 118 4.09 8.33 -5.16
CA ILE A 118 3.31 7.65 -6.18
C ILE A 118 3.71 8.21 -7.55
N ALA A 119 4.30 7.36 -8.38
CA ALA A 119 4.73 7.71 -9.73
C ALA A 119 3.58 7.57 -10.74
N SER A 120 2.86 6.45 -10.67
CA SER A 120 1.73 6.15 -11.53
C SER A 120 0.74 5.22 -10.85
N VAL A 121 -0.51 5.29 -11.29
CA VAL A 121 -1.58 4.37 -10.88
C VAL A 121 -2.36 3.93 -12.12
N GLN A 122 -2.78 2.67 -12.13
CA GLN A 122 -3.67 2.14 -13.15
C GLN A 122 -4.78 1.33 -12.48
N ALA A 123 -6.01 1.83 -12.53
CA ALA A 123 -7.18 1.11 -12.03
C ALA A 123 -7.44 -0.17 -12.84
N ALA A 124 -7.90 -1.22 -12.17
CA ALA A 124 -8.47 -2.37 -12.85
C ALA A 124 -9.86 -1.98 -13.41
N ALA A 125 -10.22 -2.53 -14.57
CA ALA A 125 -11.55 -2.29 -15.17
C ALA A 125 -12.70 -2.84 -14.29
N ALA A 126 -12.41 -3.91 -13.55
CA ALA A 126 -13.23 -4.47 -12.48
C ALA A 126 -12.31 -5.09 -11.43
N PRO A 127 -12.75 -5.23 -10.17
CA PRO A 127 -11.99 -5.93 -9.13
C PRO A 127 -11.55 -7.33 -9.60
N GLN A 128 -10.27 -7.65 -9.47
CA GLN A 128 -9.73 -8.96 -9.86
C GLN A 128 -9.42 -9.82 -8.63
N PRO A 129 -9.53 -11.16 -8.73
CA PRO A 129 -9.08 -12.04 -7.67
C PRO A 129 -7.56 -11.91 -7.46
N VAL A 130 -7.13 -12.01 -6.21
CA VAL A 130 -5.70 -12.06 -5.88
C VAL A 130 -5.10 -13.44 -6.23
N PRO A 131 -3.87 -13.53 -6.77
CA PRO A 131 -3.15 -14.80 -6.81
C PRO A 131 -2.73 -15.25 -5.41
N ALA A 132 -2.19 -16.47 -5.30
CA ALA A 132 -1.54 -16.89 -4.07
C ALA A 132 -0.32 -16.01 -3.81
N MET A 133 -0.11 -15.59 -2.57
CA MET A 133 0.98 -14.70 -2.18
C MET A 133 1.57 -15.06 -0.83
N ARG A 134 2.81 -14.64 -0.60
CA ARG A 134 3.48 -14.71 0.71
C ARG A 134 3.83 -13.31 1.19
N ARG A 135 3.54 -13.01 2.45
CA ARG A 135 3.94 -11.75 3.08
C ARG A 135 5.46 -11.71 3.21
N VAL A 136 6.06 -10.59 2.82
CA VAL A 136 7.51 -10.35 2.88
C VAL A 136 7.89 -9.15 3.75
N LEU A 137 6.93 -8.26 4.02
CA LEU A 137 7.08 -7.13 4.94
C LEU A 137 5.70 -6.74 5.48
N SER A 138 5.64 -5.82 6.46
CA SER A 138 4.42 -5.46 7.21
C SER A 138 3.14 -5.38 6.38
N SER A 139 3.17 -4.79 5.18
CA SER A 139 2.04 -4.72 4.25
C SER A 139 2.35 -5.26 2.85
N TRP A 140 3.51 -5.88 2.65
CA TRP A 140 3.97 -6.30 1.32
C TRP A 140 3.87 -7.80 1.15
N PHE A 141 3.49 -8.19 -0.06
CA PHE A 141 3.32 -9.56 -0.49
C PHE A 141 4.09 -9.80 -1.78
N LYS A 142 4.67 -10.99 -1.92
CA LYS A 142 5.18 -11.50 -3.20
C LYS A 142 4.22 -12.54 -3.75
N VAL A 143 3.94 -12.47 -5.05
CA VAL A 143 3.20 -13.51 -5.76
C VAL A 143 3.98 -14.82 -5.64
N LEU A 144 3.27 -15.88 -5.25
CA LEU A 144 3.80 -17.23 -5.36
C LEU A 144 3.56 -17.65 -6.80
N GLU A 145 4.62 -17.97 -7.54
CA GLU A 145 4.45 -18.56 -8.86
C GLU A 145 3.53 -19.77 -8.71
N VAL A 146 2.53 -19.85 -9.59
CA VAL A 146 1.81 -21.10 -9.78
C VAL A 146 2.87 -22.07 -10.30
N GLN A 147 3.34 -22.99 -9.47
CA GLN A 147 4.08 -24.15 -9.98
C GLN A 147 3.22 -24.71 -11.10
N GLY A 148 3.71 -24.61 -12.33
CA GLY A 148 3.01 -25.09 -13.50
C GLY A 148 2.59 -26.53 -13.23
N ALA A 149 1.31 -26.81 -13.45
CA ALA A 149 0.89 -28.16 -13.71
C ALA A 149 1.68 -28.62 -14.95
N GLU A 150 2.64 -29.50 -14.73
CA GLU A 150 3.12 -30.41 -15.78
C GLU A 150 1.99 -31.33 -16.24
#